data_AF-A0A6A6MK31-F1
#
_entry.id   AF-A0A6A6MK31-F1
#
_cell.length_a   1.000
_cell.length_b   1.000
_cell.length_c   1.000
_cell.angle_alpha   90.00
_cell.angle_beta   90.00
_cell.angle_gamma   90.00
#
_symmetry.space_group_name_H-M   'P 1'
#
loop_
_entity.id
_entity.type
_entity.pdbx_description
1 polymer ?
#
loop_
_entity_poly.entity_id
_entity_poly.type
_entity_poly.pdbx_seq_one_letter_code
_entity_poly.pdbx_strand_id
1 'polypeptide(L)' 'MTAMDAVSLGIIGEGREKIPATKSSIDELERLEFLDDLGRVTTSTVCVEELQVGVQAIQLPCYHHYHQDCIVK' A
#
# COMPACT_ATOMS: atom_id res chain seq x y z
N MET A 1 -34.67 23.26 -6.05
CA MET A 1 -34.15 21.95 -5.63
C MET A 1 -33.84 21.15 -6.87
N THR A 2 -32.61 21.19 -7.37
CA THR A 2 -32.23 20.45 -8.59
C THR A 2 -31.76 19.07 -8.16
N ALA A 3 -32.45 18.03 -8.63
CA ALA A 3 -32.00 16.65 -8.54
C ALA A 3 -30.75 16.49 -9.41
N MET A 4 -29.65 16.03 -8.82
CA MET A 4 -28.43 15.69 -9.52
C MET A 4 -27.95 14.32 -9.04
N ASP A 5 -28.15 13.38 -9.96
CA ASP A 5 -27.29 12.24 -10.27
C ASP A 5 -27.31 11.00 -9.36
N ALA A 6 -27.99 9.98 -9.88
CA ALA A 6 -27.75 8.59 -9.53
C ALA A 6 -26.34 8.21 -9.97
N VAL A 7 -25.37 8.31 -9.04
CA VAL A 7 -24.08 7.67 -9.23
C VAL A 7 -24.32 6.16 -9.31
N SER A 8 -24.18 5.64 -10.53
CA SER A 8 -24.23 4.21 -10.80
C SER A 8 -23.11 3.55 -9.99
N LEU A 9 -23.49 2.76 -8.98
CA LEU A 9 -22.55 1.92 -8.23
C LEU A 9 -21.99 0.88 -9.20
N GLY A 10 -20.82 1.21 -9.75
CA GLY A 10 -20.10 0.41 -10.72
C GLY A 10 -19.60 -0.91 -10.13
N ILE A 11 -19.78 -1.96 -10.94
CA ILE A 11 -19.02 -3.21 -11.01
C ILE A 11 -18.68 -3.86 -9.66
N ILE A 12 -19.55 -4.80 -9.24
CA ILE A 12 -19.14 -5.93 -8.41
C ILE A 12 -18.10 -6.74 -9.19
N GLY A 13 -16.81 -6.52 -8.90
CA GLY A 13 -15.74 -7.30 -9.52
C GLY A 13 -15.85 -8.76 -9.10
N GLU A 14 -16.16 -9.63 -10.06
CA GLU A 14 -15.94 -11.07 -9.97
C GLU A 14 -14.51 -11.32 -9.47
N GLY A 15 -14.38 -12.18 -8.44
CA GLY A 15 -13.17 -12.32 -7.64
C GLY A 15 -11.93 -12.63 -8.48
N ARG A 16 -11.10 -11.61 -8.71
CA ARG A 16 -9.75 -11.80 -9.25
C ARG A 16 -8.92 -12.51 -8.21
N GLU A 17 -8.59 -13.78 -8.46
CA GLU A 17 -7.58 -14.48 -7.66
C GLU A 17 -6.26 -13.71 -7.74
N LYS A 18 -5.83 -13.16 -6.61
CA LYS A 18 -4.53 -12.49 -6.52
C LYS A 18 -3.47 -13.57 -6.39
N ILE A 19 -2.70 -13.78 -7.46
CA ILE A 19 -1.53 -14.66 -7.41
C ILE A 19 -0.47 -13.96 -6.55
N PRO A 20 0.06 -14.60 -5.50
CA PRO A 20 1.12 -14.01 -4.69
C PRO A 20 2.38 -13.79 -5.54
N ALA A 21 3.15 -12.74 -5.21
CA ALA A 21 4.44 -12.53 -5.82
C ALA A 21 5.42 -13.65 -5.43
N THR A 22 6.43 -13.87 -6.26
CA THR A 22 7.53 -14.77 -5.91
C THR A 22 8.41 -14.15 -4.83
N LYS A 23 9.07 -14.98 -4.03
CA LYS A 23 10.02 -14.51 -3.00
C LYS A 23 11.13 -13.64 -3.60
N SER A 24 11.64 -13.99 -4.78
CA SER A 24 12.68 -13.21 -5.46
C SER A 24 12.21 -11.80 -5.78
N SER A 25 11.00 -11.66 -6.34
CA SER A 25 10.43 -10.34 -6.65
C SER A 25 10.19 -9.47 -5.42
N ILE A 26 9.92 -10.07 -4.25
CA ILE A 26 9.79 -9.35 -2.99
C ILE A 26 11.18 -8.97 -2.42
N ASP A 27 12.17 -9.85 -2.56
CA ASP A 27 13.52 -9.62 -2.03
C ASP A 27 14.27 -8.50 -2.76
N GLU A 28 14.00 -8.33 -4.06
CA GLU A 28 14.56 -7.29 -4.93
C GLU A 28 13.95 -5.90 -4.71
N LEU A 29 12.93 -5.77 -3.85
CA LEU A 29 12.34 -4.48 -3.53
C LEU A 29 13.29 -3.59 -2.73
N GLU A 30 13.19 -2.28 -2.95
CA GLU A 30 13.98 -1.31 -2.22
C GLU A 30 13.58 -1.31 -0.73
N ARG A 31 14.58 -1.53 0.13
CA ARG A 31 14.48 -1.42 1.58
C ARG A 31 15.13 -0.10 1.98
N LEU A 32 14.37 0.74 2.67
CA LEU A 32 14.81 2.06 3.08
C LEU A 32 14.41 2.32 4.53
N GLU A 33 15.16 3.21 5.17
CA GLU A 33 14.72 3.81 6.42
C GLU A 33 13.68 4.88 6.08
N PHE A 34 12.48 4.77 6.65
CA PHE A 34 11.40 5.68 6.32
C PHE A 34 11.72 7.09 6.83
N LEU A 35 11.66 8.06 5.92
CA LEU A 35 11.83 9.49 6.19
C LEU A 35 10.50 10.19 5.92
N ASP A 36 10.07 11.07 6.84
CA ASP A 36 8.88 11.89 6.64
C ASP A 36 9.29 13.25 6.06
N ASP A 37 9.49 13.30 4.74
CA ASP A 37 9.97 14.51 4.06
C ASP A 37 8.90 15.58 3.85
N LEU A 38 7.61 15.23 3.99
CA LEU A 38 6.48 16.13 3.66
C LEU A 38 5.45 16.31 4.80
N GLY A 39 5.71 15.81 6.01
CA GLY A 39 4.72 15.87 7.09
C GLY A 39 3.47 15.03 6.78
N ARG A 40 3.61 13.99 5.95
CA ARG A 40 2.49 13.20 5.45
C ARG A 40 2.46 11.89 6.21
N VAL A 41 1.40 11.71 6.98
CA VAL A 41 1.09 10.42 7.60
C VAL A 41 0.98 9.36 6.51
N THR A 42 1.89 8.39 6.53
CA THR A 42 1.84 7.22 5.65
C THR A 42 1.46 6.02 6.49
N THR A 43 0.34 5.38 6.15
CA THR A 43 -0.19 4.23 6.91
C THR A 43 0.04 2.95 6.11
N SER A 44 0.62 1.93 6.76
CA SER A 44 0.67 0.58 6.20
C SER A 44 -0.73 -0.02 6.25
N THR A 45 -1.39 -0.19 5.10
CA THR A 45 -2.75 -0.75 5.06
C THR A 45 -2.82 -2.24 5.42
N VAL A 46 -1.67 -2.91 5.60
CA VAL A 46 -1.60 -4.32 6.00
C VAL A 46 -1.86 -4.48 7.49
N CYS A 47 -1.19 -3.69 8.34
CA CYS A 47 -1.37 -3.71 9.80
C CYS A 47 -2.26 -2.57 10.30
N VAL A 48 -2.58 -1.60 9.44
CA VAL A 48 -3.39 -0.41 9.76
C VAL A 48 -2.68 0.50 10.78
N GLU A 49 -1.36 0.54 10.73
CA GLU A 49 -0.51 1.37 11.59
C GLU A 49 0.30 2.38 10.77
N GLU A 50 0.64 3.50 11.40
CA GLU A 50 1.46 4.56 10.81
C GLU A 50 2.92 4.13 10.67
N LEU A 51 3.54 4.48 9.55
CA LEU A 51 4.98 4.37 9.35
C LEU A 51 5.66 5.51 10.12
N GLN A 52 6.48 5.14 11.09
CA GLN A 52 7.25 6.09 11.88
C GLN A 52 8.59 6.38 11.21
N VAL A 53 9.12 7.60 11.39
CA VAL A 53 10.47 7.93 10.93
C VAL A 53 11.49 7.00 11.58
N GLY A 54 12.44 6.48 10.81
CA GLY A 54 13.47 5.57 11.30
C GLY A 54 13.11 4.08 11.24
N VAL A 55 11.89 3.71 10.85
CA VAL A 55 11.53 2.29 10.67
C VAL A 55 12.01 1.76 9.33
N GLN A 56 12.29 0.45 9.28
CA GLN A 56 12.56 -0.22 8.01
C GLN A 56 11.26 -0.37 7.21
N ALA A 57 11.22 0.29 6.06
CA ALA A 57 10.12 0.21 5.11
C ALA A 57 10.57 -0.46 3.81
N ILE A 58 9.60 -1.04 3.12
CA ILE A 58 9.73 -1.48 1.73
C ILE A 58 8.97 -0.49 0.86
N GLN A 59 9.61 -0.04 -0.22
CA GLN A 59 8.95 0.70 -1.29
C GLN A 59 8.57 -0.26 -2.42
N LEU A 60 7.28 -0.33 -2.76
CA LEU A 60 6.82 -1.02 -3.96
C LEU A 60 7.18 -0.21 -5.21
N PRO A 61 7.23 -0.82 -6.42
CA PRO A 61 7.51 -0.10 -7.67
C PRO A 61 6.48 1.00 -8.01
N CYS A 62 5.34 1.01 -7.33
CA CYS A 62 4.32 2.06 -7.40
C CYS A 62 4.49 3.16 -6.34
N TYR A 63 5.65 3.24 -5.69
CA TYR A 63 6.06 4.22 -4.67
C TYR A 63 5.26 4.20 -3.36
N HIS A 64 4.45 3.17 -3.13
CA HIS A 64 3.80 2.97 -1.84
C HIS A 64 4.75 2.32 -0.84
N HIS A 65 4.72 2.80 0.39
CA HIS A 65 5.56 2.33 1.48
C HIS A 65 4.76 1.45 2.44
N TYR A 66 5.41 0.41 2.96
CA TYR A 66 4.87 -0.50 3.96
C TYR A 66 5.97 -0.89 4.95
N HIS A 67 5.58 -1.35 6.15
CA HIS A 67 6.56 -1.99 7.03
C HIS A 67 7.17 -3.18 6.31
N GLN A 68 8.48 -3.36 6.46
CA GLN A 68 9.18 -4.49 5.86
C GLN A 68 8.48 -5.82 6.17
N ASP A 69 8.12 -6.05 7.43
CA ASP A 69 7.51 -7.28 7.91
C ASP A 69 6.03 -7.44 7.50
N CYS A 70 5.40 -6.37 7.00
CA CYS A 70 4.03 -6.43 6.49
C CYS A 70 3.96 -7.01 5.07
N ILE A 71 5.01 -6.83 4.26
CA ILE A 71 5.06 -7.29 2.86
C ILE A 71 5.81 -8.61 2.73
N VAL A 72 6.82 -8.84 3.56
CA VAL A 72 7.60 -10.09 3.55
C VAL A 72 6.91 -11.12 4.44
N LYS A 73 6.31 -12.15 3.84
CA LYS A 73 5.82 -13.36 4.54
C LYS A 73 6.24 -14.62 3.79
#